data_AF-A0A7Y5VU04-F1
#
_entry.id   AF-A0A7Y5VU04-F1
#
_cell.length_a   1.000
_cell.length_b   1.000
_cell.length_c   1.000
_cell.angle_alpha   90.00
_cell.angle_beta   90.00
_cell.angle_gamma   90.00
#
_symmetry.space_group_name_H-M   'P 1'
#
loop_
_entity.id
_entity.type
_entity.pdbx_description
1 polymer ?
#
loop_
_entity_poly.entity_id
_entity_poly.type
_entity_poly.pdbx_seq_one_letter_code
_entity_poly.pdbx_strand_id
1 'polypeptide(L)'
;MPGNVNAMNDVFGAGNWDRLSFPSAVQQGVFNYKCLFLDGGDGADSEFNAFIDTNRATLEAWVAGGGKLLVNAARWGSSPTVLDLGFGITLDNNFPHDTSTAPNLAHPIFNGPWGATGNFFDGDFLSHDIVYGGGLTPLLYGSNDPSQVTLGEKAYGAGWVIAGGLTLPFFGEHPLWNPDTRIMHRNLLEYMCVVPEPASLSLLLIGAAGLLRRR
;
A
#
# COMPACT_ATOMS: atom_id res chain seq x y z
N MET A 1 -16.67 5.43 5.26
CA MET A 1 -16.53 5.09 3.83
C MET A 1 -16.70 3.58 3.69
N PRO A 2 -17.73 3.09 2.99
CA PRO A 2 -18.00 1.66 2.84
C PRO A 2 -16.99 0.94 1.92
N GLY A 3 -16.38 1.59 0.93
CA GLY A 3 -15.41 0.99 0.00
C GLY A 3 -14.30 0.16 0.64
N ASN A 4 -13.53 0.74 1.56
CA ASN A 4 -12.45 0.02 2.24
C ASN A 4 -12.99 -1.10 3.14
N VAL A 5 -14.13 -0.89 3.80
CA VAL A 5 -14.79 -1.94 4.62
C VAL A 5 -15.24 -3.11 3.73
N ASN A 6 -15.79 -2.82 2.56
CA ASN A 6 -16.19 -3.82 1.57
C ASN A 6 -14.99 -4.60 1.06
N ALA A 7 -13.90 -3.92 0.68
CA ALA A 7 -12.67 -4.58 0.22
C ALA A 7 -12.03 -5.45 1.33
N MET A 8 -12.01 -4.98 2.58
CA MET A 8 -11.53 -5.76 3.72
C MET A 8 -12.41 -7.00 3.98
N ASN A 9 -13.74 -6.86 3.88
CA ASN A 9 -14.67 -7.98 3.99
C ASN A 9 -14.51 -8.99 2.86
N ASP A 10 -14.27 -8.52 1.64
CA ASP A 10 -14.07 -9.36 0.47
C ASP A 10 -12.78 -10.18 0.63
N VAL A 11 -11.66 -9.53 0.98
CA VAL A 11 -10.34 -10.15 1.05
C VAL A 11 -10.15 -11.02 2.30
N PHE A 12 -10.53 -10.52 3.46
CA PHE A 12 -10.26 -11.19 4.74
C PHE A 12 -11.47 -11.95 5.30
N GLY A 13 -12.67 -11.64 4.81
CA GLY A 13 -13.93 -12.12 5.38
C GLY A 13 -14.42 -11.19 6.50
N ALA A 14 -15.73 -10.91 6.52
CA ALA A 14 -16.34 -10.11 7.58
C ALA A 14 -16.12 -10.74 8.96
N GLY A 15 -15.58 -9.95 9.90
CA GLY A 15 -15.26 -10.38 11.27
C GLY A 15 -13.88 -11.01 11.45
N ASN A 16 -13.08 -11.15 10.39
CA ASN A 16 -11.70 -11.65 10.45
C ASN A 16 -10.64 -10.54 10.42
N TRP A 17 -11.05 -9.28 10.49
CA TRP A 17 -10.19 -8.11 10.53
C TRP A 17 -10.79 -7.09 11.50
N ASP A 18 -9.91 -6.27 12.09
CA ASP A 18 -10.31 -5.26 13.07
C ASP A 18 -10.12 -3.86 12.51
N ARG A 19 -11.08 -2.98 12.79
CA ARG A 19 -11.00 -1.56 12.48
C ARG A 19 -10.65 -0.79 13.74
N LEU A 20 -9.46 -0.21 13.78
CA LEU A 20 -8.99 0.64 14.87
C LEU A 20 -8.99 2.12 14.43
N SER A 21 -9.09 3.04 15.38
CA SER A 21 -8.89 4.47 15.14
C SER A 21 -7.50 4.91 15.58
N PHE A 22 -6.88 5.86 14.87
CA PHE A 22 -5.54 6.36 15.19
C PHE A 22 -5.36 6.77 16.66
N PRO A 23 -6.32 7.48 17.31
CA PRO A 23 -6.16 7.88 18.71
C PRO A 23 -6.09 6.72 19.71
N SER A 24 -6.59 5.54 19.35
CA SER A 24 -6.73 4.41 20.28
C SER A 24 -5.99 3.14 19.84
N ALA A 25 -5.52 3.07 18.59
CA ALA A 25 -4.95 1.87 17.99
C ALA A 25 -3.78 1.28 18.80
N VAL A 26 -2.87 2.12 19.31
CA VAL A 26 -1.72 1.66 20.11
C VAL A 26 -2.17 1.00 21.41
N GLN A 27 -3.12 1.62 22.12
CA GLN A 27 -3.65 1.10 23.39
C GLN A 27 -4.42 -0.21 23.17
N GLN A 28 -5.03 -0.37 21.99
CA GLN A 28 -5.70 -1.60 21.57
C GLN A 28 -4.74 -2.67 21.02
N GLY A 29 -3.42 -2.43 21.05
CA GLY A 29 -2.42 -3.42 20.68
C GLY A 29 -2.29 -3.64 19.17
N VAL A 30 -2.40 -2.57 18.37
CA VAL A 30 -2.24 -2.62 16.89
C VAL A 30 -0.98 -3.36 16.42
N PHE A 31 0.10 -3.36 17.19
CA PHE A 31 1.34 -4.05 16.83
C PHE A 31 1.31 -5.58 17.10
N ASN A 32 0.22 -6.12 17.64
CA ASN A 32 0.01 -7.57 17.78
C ASN A 32 -0.44 -8.23 16.45
N TYR A 33 -0.92 -7.43 15.49
CA TYR A 33 -1.29 -7.91 14.17
C TYR A 33 -0.04 -8.23 13.34
N LYS A 34 -0.23 -9.02 12.27
CA LYS A 34 0.83 -9.34 11.30
C LYS A 34 0.84 -8.42 10.09
N CYS A 35 -0.31 -7.83 9.78
CA CYS A 35 -0.50 -6.89 8.69
C CYS A 35 -1.28 -5.68 9.19
N LEU A 36 -0.87 -4.49 8.78
CA LEU A 36 -1.55 -3.24 9.07
C LEU A 36 -1.83 -2.49 7.78
N PHE A 37 -3.05 -1.98 7.65
CA PHE A 37 -3.44 -1.03 6.62
C PHE A 37 -3.82 0.28 7.29
N LEU A 38 -2.98 1.30 7.09
CA LEU A 38 -3.22 2.67 7.54
C LEU A 38 -3.77 3.48 6.37
N ASP A 39 -5.01 3.92 6.51
CA ASP A 39 -5.75 4.71 5.52
C ASP A 39 -5.91 6.15 6.02
N GLY A 40 -5.37 7.11 5.28
CA GLY A 40 -5.46 8.55 5.57
C GLY A 40 -6.15 9.32 4.44
N GLY A 41 -6.64 10.52 4.75
CA GLY A 41 -7.34 11.39 3.80
C GLY A 41 -8.50 12.14 4.45
N ASP A 42 -9.50 12.52 3.65
CA ASP A 42 -10.62 13.37 4.10
C ASP A 42 -11.23 12.94 5.44
N GLY A 43 -11.14 13.83 6.43
CA GLY A 43 -11.63 13.64 7.79
C GLY A 43 -10.69 12.89 8.74
N ALA A 44 -9.56 12.35 8.26
CA ALA A 44 -8.58 11.60 9.06
C ALA A 44 -7.15 12.17 8.98
N ASP A 45 -6.89 13.15 8.12
CA ASP A 45 -5.56 13.74 7.87
C ASP A 45 -4.78 14.11 9.13
N SER A 46 -5.38 14.88 10.03
CA SER A 46 -4.71 15.33 11.27
C SER A 46 -4.34 14.17 12.19
N GLU A 47 -5.24 13.20 12.33
CA GLU A 47 -5.01 12.01 13.15
C GLU A 47 -3.97 11.08 12.52
N PHE A 48 -4.00 10.91 11.19
CA PHE A 48 -3.02 10.14 10.42
C PHE A 48 -1.62 10.75 10.59
N ASN A 49 -1.48 12.06 10.32
CA ASN A 49 -0.19 12.76 10.44
C ASN A 49 0.36 12.63 11.87
N ALA A 50 -0.47 12.89 12.89
CA ALA A 50 -0.07 12.76 14.29
C ALA A 50 0.31 11.33 14.67
N PHE A 51 -0.39 10.32 14.14
CA PHE A 51 -0.08 8.92 14.38
C PHE A 51 1.27 8.54 13.78
N ILE A 52 1.54 8.93 12.53
CA ILE A 52 2.84 8.69 11.87
C ILE A 52 3.95 9.37 12.66
N ASP A 53 3.84 10.67 12.96
CA ASP A 53 4.88 11.41 13.70
C ASP A 53 5.17 10.81 15.08
N THR A 54 4.12 10.35 15.78
CA THR A 54 4.26 9.78 17.13
C THR A 54 4.84 8.37 17.09
N ASN A 55 4.48 7.55 16.09
CA ASN A 55 4.73 6.10 16.11
C ASN A 55 5.73 5.61 15.06
N ARG A 56 6.33 6.52 14.28
CA ARG A 56 7.28 6.19 13.19
C ARG A 56 8.32 5.15 13.60
N ALA A 57 9.07 5.39 14.66
CA ALA A 57 10.12 4.48 15.12
C ALA A 57 9.57 3.11 15.55
N THR A 58 8.37 3.07 16.13
CA THR A 58 7.69 1.82 16.52
C THR A 58 7.23 1.04 15.29
N LEU A 59 6.67 1.73 14.29
CA LEU A 59 6.30 1.13 13.00
C LEU A 59 7.54 0.56 12.30
N GLU A 60 8.64 1.31 12.27
CA GLU A 60 9.92 0.85 11.71
C GLU A 60 10.43 -0.41 12.40
N ALA A 61 10.45 -0.42 13.74
CA ALA A 61 10.88 -1.59 14.50
C ALA A 61 9.95 -2.80 14.28
N TRP A 62 8.63 -2.58 14.23
CA TRP A 62 7.64 -3.63 14.01
C TRP A 62 7.75 -4.25 12.61
N VAL A 63 7.86 -3.43 11.55
CA VAL A 63 8.09 -3.92 10.18
C VAL A 63 9.44 -4.62 10.10
N ALA A 64 10.50 -4.04 10.69
CA ALA A 64 11.82 -4.68 10.69
C ALA A 64 11.80 -6.08 11.35
N GLY A 65 10.88 -6.32 12.29
CA GLY A 65 10.62 -7.61 12.92
C GLY A 65 9.71 -8.57 12.13
N GLY A 66 9.33 -8.24 10.89
CA GLY A 66 8.47 -9.06 10.04
C GLY A 66 7.02 -8.61 9.95
N GLY A 67 6.71 -7.40 10.42
CA GLY A 67 5.42 -6.77 10.19
C GLY A 67 5.24 -6.34 8.73
N LYS A 68 3.99 -6.32 8.27
CA LYS A 68 3.62 -5.89 6.91
C LYS A 68 2.76 -4.63 6.96
N LEU A 69 3.27 -3.50 6.48
CA LEU A 69 2.57 -2.22 6.47
C LEU A 69 2.13 -1.77 5.06
N LEU A 70 0.83 -1.64 4.82
CA LEU A 70 0.29 -0.77 3.78
C LEU A 70 -0.03 0.58 4.42
N VAL A 71 0.67 1.64 4.03
CA VAL A 71 0.41 3.01 4.45
C VAL A 71 0.02 3.82 3.23
N ASN A 72 -1.25 4.19 3.13
CA ASN A 72 -1.73 4.93 1.98
C ASN A 72 -2.63 6.07 2.44
N ALA A 73 -2.30 7.29 2.05
CA ALA A 73 -3.05 8.46 2.45
C ALA A 73 -3.19 9.45 1.30
N ALA A 74 -4.42 9.72 0.88
CA ALA A 74 -4.73 10.80 -0.05
C ALA A 74 -4.92 12.11 0.73
N ARG A 75 -3.81 12.73 1.13
CA ARG A 75 -3.81 13.85 2.07
C ARG A 75 -4.16 15.14 1.37
N TRP A 76 -5.03 15.93 1.98
CA TRP A 76 -5.38 17.25 1.44
C TRP A 76 -5.67 18.25 2.56
N GLY A 77 -6.05 19.48 2.20
CA GLY A 77 -6.42 20.51 3.18
C GLY A 77 -5.26 20.93 4.09
N SER A 78 -5.44 20.79 5.41
CA SER A 78 -4.49 21.26 6.43
C SER A 78 -3.30 20.34 6.70
N SER A 79 -3.13 19.27 5.92
CA SER A 79 -1.97 18.39 6.02
C SER A 79 -0.67 19.15 5.71
N PRO A 80 0.44 18.85 6.40
CA PRO A 80 1.73 19.36 6.00
C PRO A 80 2.05 18.84 4.61
N THR A 81 2.66 19.69 3.79
CA THR A 81 2.97 19.35 2.40
C THR A 81 3.75 18.05 2.29
N VAL A 82 4.81 17.96 3.09
CA VAL A 82 5.71 16.82 3.15
C VAL A 82 5.52 16.11 4.49
N LEU A 83 5.42 14.78 4.45
CA LEU A 83 5.39 13.94 5.65
C LEU A 83 6.42 12.83 5.52
N ASP A 84 7.32 12.75 6.51
CA ASP A 84 8.23 11.61 6.66
C ASP A 84 7.44 10.42 7.21
N LEU A 85 7.34 9.34 6.43
CA LEU A 85 6.67 8.11 6.86
C LEU A 85 7.59 7.23 7.71
N GLY A 86 8.88 7.57 7.82
CA GLY A 86 9.92 6.62 8.18
C GLY A 86 10.31 5.77 6.98
N PHE A 87 11.08 4.71 7.23
CA PHE A 87 11.54 3.75 6.23
C PHE A 87 12.44 4.34 5.12
N GLY A 88 12.83 5.62 5.27
CA GLY A 88 13.41 6.45 4.22
C GLY A 88 12.43 6.81 3.10
N ILE A 89 11.13 6.84 3.39
CA ILE A 89 10.03 7.16 2.48
C ILE A 89 9.36 8.46 2.93
N THR A 90 9.06 9.32 1.98
CA THR A 90 8.36 10.58 2.18
C THR A 90 7.08 10.61 1.34
N LEU A 91 5.99 11.11 1.91
CA LEU A 91 4.78 11.54 1.18
C LEU A 91 4.87 13.04 0.88
N ASP A 92 4.42 13.42 -0.32
CA ASP A 92 4.33 14.82 -0.74
C ASP A 92 3.03 15.06 -1.53
N ASN A 93 2.19 15.96 -1.01
CA ASN A 93 0.89 16.29 -1.60
C ASN A 93 0.89 17.48 -2.57
N ASN A 94 2.06 17.99 -2.95
CA ASN A 94 2.18 19.00 -4.02
C ASN A 94 1.89 18.44 -5.41
N PHE A 95 1.82 17.11 -5.54
CA PHE A 95 1.82 16.42 -6.82
C PHE A 95 0.60 15.49 -6.94
N PRO A 96 -0.63 16.04 -6.97
CA PRO A 96 -1.81 15.22 -7.21
C PRO A 96 -1.84 14.71 -8.65
N HIS A 97 -2.43 13.53 -8.84
CA HIS A 97 -2.61 12.91 -10.15
C HIS A 97 -4.02 12.39 -10.32
N ASP A 98 -4.64 12.74 -11.45
CA ASP A 98 -5.93 12.17 -11.86
C ASP A 98 -5.82 10.73 -12.33
N THR A 99 -4.64 10.35 -12.81
CA THR A 99 -4.41 9.05 -13.43
C THR A 99 -3.06 8.48 -13.04
N SER A 100 -2.96 7.15 -13.03
CA SER A 100 -1.70 6.45 -12.80
C SER A 100 -1.53 5.26 -13.74
N THR A 101 -0.27 4.93 -14.04
CA THR A 101 0.10 3.83 -14.92
C THR A 101 0.99 2.81 -14.20
N ALA A 102 0.74 1.53 -14.44
CA ALA A 102 1.54 0.42 -13.93
C ALA A 102 2.74 0.13 -14.85
N PRO A 103 3.99 0.16 -14.35
CA PRO A 103 5.17 -0.14 -15.17
C PRO A 103 5.41 -1.64 -15.37
N ASN A 104 4.84 -2.48 -14.50
CA ASN A 104 5.05 -3.93 -14.53
C ASN A 104 3.75 -4.69 -14.27
N LEU A 105 3.04 -5.05 -15.35
CA LEU A 105 1.82 -5.84 -15.26
C LEU A 105 2.04 -7.26 -14.71
N ALA A 106 3.27 -7.79 -14.69
CA ALA A 106 3.51 -9.09 -14.08
C ALA A 106 3.42 -9.08 -12.54
N HIS A 107 3.31 -7.89 -11.93
CA HIS A 107 3.15 -7.78 -10.48
C HIS A 107 1.80 -8.37 -10.02
N PRO A 108 1.75 -9.14 -8.92
CA PRO A 108 0.52 -9.80 -8.47
C PRO A 108 -0.67 -8.86 -8.24
N ILE A 109 -0.44 -7.59 -7.92
CA ILE A 109 -1.53 -6.62 -7.70
C ILE A 109 -2.37 -6.36 -8.98
N PHE A 110 -1.81 -6.66 -10.16
CA PHE A 110 -2.48 -6.46 -11.44
C PHE A 110 -3.05 -7.76 -12.06
N ASN A 111 -2.75 -8.92 -11.47
CA ASN A 111 -3.20 -10.24 -11.95
C ASN A 111 -3.62 -11.17 -10.80
N GLY A 112 -4.00 -10.59 -9.67
CA GLY A 112 -4.30 -11.32 -8.44
C GLY A 112 -5.65 -12.04 -8.48
N PRO A 113 -6.02 -12.73 -7.39
CA PRO A 113 -7.19 -13.60 -7.36
C PRO A 113 -8.53 -12.86 -7.57
N TRP A 114 -8.55 -11.54 -7.45
CA TRP A 114 -9.74 -10.72 -7.67
C TRP A 114 -9.94 -10.30 -9.13
N GLY A 115 -9.02 -10.70 -10.02
CA GLY A 115 -9.06 -10.45 -11.44
C GLY A 115 -7.81 -9.74 -11.95
N ALA A 116 -7.67 -9.75 -13.28
CA ALA A 116 -6.67 -8.95 -13.97
C ALA A 116 -7.15 -7.50 -14.09
N THR A 117 -6.19 -6.58 -14.07
CA THR A 117 -6.40 -5.16 -14.34
C THR A 117 -5.67 -4.75 -15.61
N GLY A 118 -6.00 -3.59 -16.15
CA GLY A 118 -5.14 -2.90 -17.11
C GLY A 118 -3.88 -2.32 -16.47
N ASN A 119 -3.12 -1.60 -17.29
CA ASN A 119 -1.98 -0.79 -16.83
C ASN A 119 -2.37 0.66 -16.54
N PHE A 120 -3.61 1.07 -16.76
CA PHE A 120 -4.03 2.46 -16.65
C PHE A 120 -5.20 2.60 -15.69
N PHE A 121 -5.05 3.49 -14.73
CA PHE A 121 -6.04 3.80 -13.70
C PHE A 121 -6.39 5.27 -13.80
N ASP A 122 -7.69 5.54 -13.82
CA ASP A 122 -8.26 6.89 -13.89
C ASP A 122 -9.24 7.03 -12.73
N GLY A 123 -9.21 8.18 -12.08
CA GLY A 123 -10.02 8.41 -10.90
C GLY A 123 -10.09 9.85 -10.42
N ASP A 124 -10.06 10.87 -11.31
CA ASP A 124 -10.34 12.29 -10.97
C ASP A 124 -9.88 12.68 -9.55
N PHE A 125 -8.60 13.02 -9.40
CA PHE A 125 -7.83 12.92 -8.15
C PHE A 125 -7.64 11.48 -7.63
N LEU A 126 -7.15 10.59 -8.50
CA LEU A 126 -6.78 9.21 -8.15
C LEU A 126 -5.72 9.15 -7.03
N SER A 127 -4.78 10.10 -7.03
CA SER A 127 -3.73 10.24 -6.00
C SER A 127 -3.62 11.69 -5.58
N HIS A 128 -3.55 11.96 -4.28
CA HIS A 128 -3.26 13.29 -3.75
C HIS A 128 -1.80 13.47 -3.36
N ASP A 129 -1.14 12.36 -3.05
CA ASP A 129 0.27 12.36 -2.70
C ASP A 129 1.08 11.53 -3.71
N ILE A 130 2.36 11.86 -3.82
CA ILE A 130 3.38 10.96 -4.34
C ILE A 130 4.23 10.44 -3.19
N VAL A 131 4.94 9.35 -3.43
CA VAL A 131 5.95 8.81 -2.54
C VAL A 131 7.33 8.89 -3.18
N TYR A 132 8.34 9.22 -2.39
CA TYR A 132 9.73 9.11 -2.83
C TYR A 132 10.64 8.69 -1.69
N GLY A 133 11.80 8.12 -2.04
CA GLY A 133 12.72 7.56 -1.07
C GLY A 133 13.68 6.54 -1.65
N GLY A 134 14.79 6.30 -0.95
CA GLY A 134 15.79 5.33 -1.39
C GLY A 134 15.29 3.89 -1.31
N GLY A 135 15.47 3.12 -2.39
CA GLY A 135 15.13 1.68 -2.44
C GLY A 135 13.64 1.38 -2.62
N LEU A 136 12.83 2.38 -2.97
CA LEU A 136 11.42 2.19 -3.33
C LEU A 136 11.31 1.61 -4.75
N THR A 137 10.57 0.52 -4.89
CA THR A 137 10.18 -0.05 -6.19
C THR A 137 8.80 0.48 -6.56
N PRO A 138 8.66 1.23 -7.66
CA PRO A 138 7.36 1.79 -8.02
C PRO A 138 6.38 0.73 -8.53
N LEU A 139 5.17 0.77 -8.01
CA LEU A 139 4.03 -0.04 -8.44
C LEU A 139 3.11 0.75 -9.38
N LEU A 140 2.96 2.05 -9.12
CA LEU A 140 2.24 3.00 -9.97
C LEU A 140 3.01 4.32 -10.05
N TYR A 141 2.91 4.96 -11.21
CA TYR A 141 3.37 6.34 -11.41
C TYR A 141 2.23 7.21 -11.92
N GLY A 142 2.31 8.52 -11.69
CA GLY A 142 1.46 9.48 -12.38
C GLY A 142 1.57 9.34 -13.90
N SER A 143 0.47 9.18 -14.62
CA SER A 143 0.53 8.90 -16.07
C SER A 143 1.14 10.05 -16.89
N ASN A 144 1.08 11.28 -16.36
CA ASN A 144 1.66 12.48 -16.95
C ASN A 144 3.12 12.74 -16.50
N ASP A 145 3.61 12.05 -15.47
CA ASP A 145 4.99 12.15 -15.00
C ASP A 145 5.46 10.82 -14.37
N PRO A 146 6.16 9.96 -15.14
CA PRO A 146 6.64 8.67 -14.64
C PRO A 146 7.79 8.78 -13.63
N SER A 147 8.25 9.99 -13.28
CA SER A 147 9.17 10.19 -12.15
C SER A 147 8.43 10.28 -10.81
N GLN A 148 7.12 10.51 -10.84
CA GLN A 148 6.28 10.69 -9.66
C GLN A 148 5.56 9.38 -9.34
N VAL A 149 6.00 8.73 -8.26
CA VAL A 149 5.46 7.43 -7.82
C VAL A 149 4.21 7.68 -6.98
N THR A 150 3.06 7.16 -7.39
CA THR A 150 1.80 7.29 -6.64
C THR A 150 1.55 6.12 -5.69
N LEU A 151 2.20 4.97 -5.96
CA LEU A 151 2.26 3.81 -5.09
C LEU A 151 3.60 3.09 -5.29
N GLY A 152 4.30 2.79 -4.22
CA GLY A 152 5.57 2.06 -4.27
C GLY A 152 5.72 1.10 -3.10
N GLU A 153 6.63 0.15 -3.24
CA GLU A 153 6.90 -0.87 -2.23
C GLU A 153 8.38 -1.02 -1.93
N LYS A 154 8.70 -1.52 -0.74
CA LYS A 154 10.08 -1.73 -0.29
C LYS A 154 10.15 -2.76 0.84
N ALA A 155 11.18 -3.59 0.80
CA ALA A 155 11.58 -4.43 1.93
C ALA A 155 12.19 -3.57 3.05
N TYR A 156 11.84 -3.85 4.31
CA TYR A 156 12.43 -3.16 5.46
C TYR A 156 12.68 -4.15 6.60
N GLY A 157 13.96 -4.40 6.90
CA GLY A 157 14.36 -5.49 7.79
C GLY A 157 13.82 -6.83 7.30
N ALA A 158 13.09 -7.55 8.14
CA ALA A 158 12.44 -8.81 7.80
C ALA A 158 10.99 -8.66 7.33
N GLY A 159 10.49 -7.43 7.12
CA GLY A 159 9.11 -7.16 6.71
C GLY A 159 9.01 -6.35 5.41
N TRP A 160 7.80 -5.86 5.15
CA TRP A 160 7.44 -5.21 3.89
C TRP A 160 6.63 -3.94 4.12
N VAL A 161 6.90 -2.91 3.31
CA VAL A 161 6.15 -1.65 3.30
C VAL A 161 5.64 -1.38 1.89
N ILE A 162 4.35 -1.07 1.77
CA ILE A 162 3.78 -0.44 0.58
C ILE A 162 3.30 0.94 1.01
N ALA A 163 3.72 1.97 0.28
CA ALA A 163 3.40 3.36 0.57
C ALA A 163 2.77 4.04 -0.66
N GLY A 164 1.74 4.86 -0.47
CA GLY A 164 1.10 5.57 -1.58
C GLY A 164 0.18 6.72 -1.17
N GLY A 165 -0.27 7.45 -2.19
CA GLY A 165 -1.15 8.62 -2.06
C GLY A 165 -2.56 8.42 -2.60
N LEU A 166 -2.96 7.17 -2.84
CA LEU A 166 -4.17 6.84 -3.61
C LEU A 166 -5.45 7.18 -2.82
N THR A 167 -6.49 7.65 -3.51
CA THR A 167 -7.78 7.99 -2.88
C THR A 167 -8.66 6.77 -2.66
N LEU A 168 -8.26 5.89 -1.74
CA LEU A 168 -8.86 4.57 -1.49
C LEU A 168 -10.37 4.54 -1.17
N PRO A 169 -10.95 5.50 -0.43
CA PRO A 169 -12.36 5.46 -0.05
C PRO A 169 -13.37 5.32 -1.20
N PHE A 170 -12.96 5.69 -2.42
CA PHE A 170 -13.79 5.69 -3.62
C PHE A 170 -13.45 4.59 -4.62
N PHE A 171 -12.45 3.74 -4.34
CA PHE A 171 -12.02 2.69 -5.26
C PHE A 171 -13.19 1.77 -5.62
N GLY A 172 -13.70 1.92 -6.84
CA GLY A 172 -14.83 1.15 -7.36
C GLY A 172 -16.23 1.58 -6.94
N GLU A 173 -16.37 2.71 -6.26
CA GLU A 173 -17.65 3.27 -5.82
C GLU A 173 -17.96 4.63 -6.48
N HIS A 174 -16.95 5.32 -7.03
CA HIS A 174 -17.15 6.57 -7.77
C HIS A 174 -17.35 6.32 -9.27
N PRO A 175 -18.42 6.88 -9.90
CA PRO A 175 -18.79 6.56 -11.28
C PRO A 175 -17.80 7.05 -12.34
N LEU A 176 -16.90 7.99 -12.00
CA LEU A 176 -15.86 8.49 -12.91
C LEU A 176 -14.60 7.64 -12.90
N TRP A 177 -14.51 6.63 -12.03
CA TRP A 177 -13.30 5.86 -11.83
C TRP A 177 -13.28 4.59 -12.68
N ASN A 178 -12.08 4.20 -13.12
CA ASN A 178 -11.91 2.92 -13.80
C ASN A 178 -12.30 1.78 -12.83
N PRO A 179 -13.20 0.85 -13.21
CA PRO A 179 -13.56 -0.31 -12.39
C PRO A 179 -12.36 -1.18 -11.95
N ASP A 180 -11.26 -1.14 -12.71
CA ASP A 180 -10.01 -1.84 -12.40
C ASP A 180 -9.37 -1.35 -11.09
N THR A 181 -9.64 -0.10 -10.66
CA THR A 181 -9.18 0.41 -9.35
C THR A 181 -9.66 -0.50 -8.21
N ARG A 182 -10.94 -0.88 -8.23
CA ARG A 182 -11.55 -1.78 -7.25
C ARG A 182 -10.88 -3.16 -7.21
N ILE A 183 -10.55 -3.70 -8.39
CA ILE A 183 -9.90 -5.00 -8.53
C ILE A 183 -8.47 -4.91 -7.99
N MET A 184 -7.73 -3.87 -8.38
CA MET A 184 -6.37 -3.60 -7.94
C MET A 184 -6.29 -3.44 -6.42
N HIS A 185 -7.23 -2.72 -5.79
CA HIS A 185 -7.19 -2.54 -4.33
C HIS A 185 -7.40 -3.86 -3.57
N ARG A 186 -8.31 -4.73 -4.01
CA ARG A 186 -8.45 -6.06 -3.40
C ARG A 186 -7.22 -6.93 -3.61
N ASN A 187 -6.64 -6.91 -4.81
CA ASN A 187 -5.38 -7.59 -5.08
C ASN A 187 -4.21 -7.03 -4.26
N LEU A 188 -4.20 -5.72 -3.98
CA LEU A 188 -3.20 -5.07 -3.14
C LEU A 188 -3.30 -5.53 -1.68
N LEU A 189 -4.52 -5.57 -1.12
CA LEU A 189 -4.77 -6.08 0.24
C LEU A 189 -4.38 -7.57 0.36
N GLU A 190 -4.75 -8.38 -0.64
CA GLU A 190 -4.37 -9.80 -0.72
C GLU A 190 -2.85 -9.97 -0.76
N TYR A 191 -2.19 -9.25 -1.68
CA TYR A 191 -0.74 -9.30 -1.85
C TYR A 191 -0.01 -8.90 -0.57
N MET A 192 -0.49 -7.85 0.11
CA MET A 192 0.15 -7.38 1.32
C MET A 192 -0.01 -8.37 2.48
N CYS A 193 -1.23 -8.83 2.74
CA CYS A 193 -1.52 -9.50 4.01
C CYS A 193 -1.61 -11.03 3.91
N VAL A 194 -1.82 -11.60 2.72
CA VAL A 194 -2.03 -13.06 2.53
C VAL A 194 -0.83 -13.71 1.86
N VAL A 195 -0.21 -13.06 0.88
CA VAL A 195 0.91 -13.65 0.13
C VAL A 195 2.19 -13.65 0.98
N PRO A 196 2.87 -14.80 1.16
CA PRO A 196 4.20 -14.84 1.79
C PRO A 196 5.16 -13.93 1.03
N GLU A 197 6.05 -13.22 1.72
CA GLU A 197 6.94 -12.24 1.11
C GLU A 197 7.61 -12.75 -0.18
N PRO A 198 7.85 -11.90 -1.19
CA PRO A 198 8.57 -12.28 -2.40
C PRO A 198 10.07 -12.50 -2.10
N ALA A 199 10.39 -13.51 -1.31
CA ALA A 199 11.73 -14.02 -1.06
C ALA A 199 11.67 -15.50 -0.64
N SER A 200 11.20 -16.38 -1.52
CA SER A 200 11.50 -17.83 -1.40
C SER A 200 11.20 -18.68 -2.65
N LEU A 201 10.33 -18.25 -3.56
CA LEU A 201 10.13 -18.98 -4.83
C LEU A 201 11.37 -18.96 -5.74
N SER A 202 12.17 -17.88 -5.70
CA SER A 202 13.41 -17.78 -6.47
C SER A 202 14.58 -18.58 -5.88
N LEU A 203 14.58 -18.88 -4.57
CA LEU A 203 15.63 -19.66 -3.91
C LEU A 203 15.38 -21.17 -3.96
N LEU A 204 14.12 -21.62 -4.04
CA LEU A 204 13.77 -23.04 -4.19
C LEU A 204 14.05 -23.58 -5.60
N LEU A 205 13.98 -22.74 -6.64
CA LEU A 205 14.26 -23.17 -8.02
C LEU A 205 15.76 -23.25 -8.35
N ILE A 206 16.61 -22.43 -7.71
CA ILE A 206 18.06 -22.47 -7.91
C ILE A 206 18.70 -23.62 -7.10
N GLY A 207 18.16 -23.95 -5.92
CA GLY A 207 18.64 -25.06 -5.10
C GLY A 207 18.42 -26.45 -5.73
N ALA A 208 17.34 -26.65 -6.48
CA ALA A 208 17.05 -27.94 -7.14
C ALA A 208 17.88 -28.17 -8.42
N ALA A 209 18.28 -27.12 -9.13
CA ALA A 209 19.10 -27.23 -10.34
C ALA A 209 20.58 -27.56 -10.05
N GLY A 210 21.09 -27.22 -8.86
CA GLY A 210 22.48 -27.48 -8.46
C GLY A 210 22.79 -28.92 -8.06
N LEU A 211 21.78 -29.73 -7.72
CA LEU A 211 21.94 -31.10 -7.23
C LEU A 211 21.87 -32.19 -8.31
N LEU A 212 21.51 -31.83 -9.55
CA LEU A 212 21.38 -32.79 -10.67
C LEU A 212 22.61 -32.89 -11.57
N ARG A 213 23.75 -32.26 -11.20
CA ARG A 213 24.96 -32.22 -12.04
C ARG A 213 26.21 -32.76 -11.34
N ARG A 214 26.12 -33.93 -10.71
CA ARG A 214 27.27 -34.78 -10.39
C ARG A 214 26.90 -36.27 -10.45
N ARG A 215 26.99 -36.85 -11.64
CA ARG A 215 27.44 -38.23 -11.88
C ARG A 215 28.19 -38.26 -13.20
#